data_AF-A0A953Z8F2-F1
#
_entry.id   AF-A0A953Z8F2-F1
#
_cell.length_a   1.000
_cell.length_b   1.000
_cell.length_c   1.000
_cell.angle_alpha   90.00
_cell.angle_beta   90.00
_cell.angle_gamma   90.00
#
_symmetry.space_group_name_H-M   'P 1'
#
loop_
_entity.id
_entity.type
_entity.pdbx_description
1 polymer ?
#
loop_
_entity_poly.entity_id
_entity_poly.type
_entity_poly.pdbx_seq_one_letter_code
_entity_poly.pdbx_strand_id
1 'polypeptide(L)'
;APDATLLGVSCSIPIRVLLVVLGLSCASVARAQDAELVLRCTVVSPVPDPDEVSYEDCLTTLRFDVEQNISGTVDSDTVVGVFWGMRFGKKSPAAALAVGDRIQGKFVQWALRARKLEAFPRIDKTKDFESPVRYAVEWHKLEDGAAPKVPTDAPAADDDDDSDEPSEPAASSHAPDDRTMGERIRAVLRAHGGQPIGGPPLRDFANRFFDYDYLVQDRFWDVPPGADADGPLAVIADFRRQLDARGVRLHVVFVPCGAAALPGLATRTPYDANRDGRIDDYFQAFAKEVAALGVGSSDCLPTLLSQPVRTYLNAEYPAYLVSAPYWAPWAAAECAQMVANQIRALPDAAQFGEWKKYMSTTRKVTERISTKISARFGASVSSNTLFEIVQPEEKAKGVLLGRDDDASTIWVLGDRWTSIHGKRKSDFASHLAAEIGAPVRVFATRGDDPHEARRRLCDHGIPAHVKLLVWQISVPSLADPASWNRYSIAK
;
A
#
# COMPACT_ATOMS: atom_id res chain seq x y z
N ALA A 1 7.23 -55.60 49.47
CA ALA A 1 5.80 -55.28 49.39
C ALA A 1 5.64 -53.83 48.95
N PRO A 2 5.26 -53.59 47.70
CA PRO A 2 4.49 -52.41 47.30
C PRO A 2 3.10 -52.83 46.84
N ASP A 3 2.09 -52.03 47.17
CA ASP A 3 0.74 -52.10 46.60
C ASP A 3 0.24 -50.67 46.40
N ALA A 4 -0.10 -50.32 45.15
CA ALA A 4 -1.13 -49.33 44.84
C ALA A 4 -1.44 -49.38 43.34
N THR A 5 -2.59 -49.98 43.08
CA THR A 5 -3.26 -50.26 41.81
C THR A 5 -3.70 -48.98 41.09
N LEU A 6 -3.44 -48.90 39.77
CA LEU A 6 -4.08 -47.94 38.86
C LEU A 6 -4.85 -48.72 37.79
N LEU A 7 -6.18 -48.62 37.84
CA LEU A 7 -7.10 -49.20 36.88
C LEU A 7 -7.12 -48.38 35.59
N GLY A 8 -6.80 -49.03 34.48
CA GLY A 8 -6.94 -48.49 33.13
C GLY A 8 -8.37 -48.62 32.62
N VAL A 9 -8.86 -47.56 31.98
CA VAL A 9 -10.05 -47.59 31.13
C VAL A 9 -9.63 -47.12 29.75
N SER A 10 -9.48 -48.07 28.83
CA SER A 10 -9.31 -47.83 27.39
C SER A 10 -10.69 -47.77 26.75
N CYS A 11 -11.08 -46.60 26.27
CA CYS A 11 -12.32 -46.42 25.51
C CYS A 11 -11.96 -46.23 24.03
N SER A 12 -12.03 -47.31 23.26
CA SER A 12 -11.86 -47.32 21.80
C SER A 12 -13.24 -47.25 21.14
N ILE A 13 -13.60 -46.11 20.57
CA ILE A 13 -14.79 -45.93 19.73
C ILE A 13 -14.31 -45.80 18.27
N PRO A 14 -14.70 -46.72 17.36
CA PRO A 14 -14.45 -46.53 15.94
C PRO A 14 -15.57 -45.68 15.33
N ILE A 15 -15.29 -44.41 15.05
CA ILE A 15 -16.17 -43.57 14.24
C ILE A 15 -15.86 -43.84 12.76
N ARG A 16 -16.64 -44.72 12.14
CA ARG A 16 -16.82 -44.75 10.69
C ARG A 16 -17.83 -43.66 10.31
N VAL A 17 -17.35 -42.49 9.89
CA VAL A 17 -18.20 -41.53 9.17
C VAL A 17 -18.14 -41.88 7.69
N LEU A 18 -19.29 -42.36 7.23
CA LEU A 18 -19.68 -42.56 5.85
C LEU A 18 -19.79 -41.19 5.17
N LEU A 19 -18.78 -40.79 4.41
CA LEU A 19 -18.88 -39.61 3.52
C LEU A 19 -19.41 -40.10 2.17
N VAL A 20 -20.72 -39.94 1.97
CA VAL A 20 -21.36 -40.09 0.66
C VAL A 20 -20.93 -38.91 -0.19
N VAL A 21 -20.03 -39.16 -1.12
CA VAL A 21 -19.63 -38.22 -2.18
C VAL A 21 -20.79 -38.13 -3.18
N LEU A 22 -21.66 -37.14 -3.00
CA LEU A 22 -22.53 -36.68 -4.09
C LEU A 22 -21.65 -35.90 -5.06
N GLY A 23 -21.49 -36.45 -6.27
CA GLY A 23 -20.84 -35.81 -7.40
C GLY A 23 -21.57 -34.53 -7.80
N LEU A 24 -21.15 -33.41 -7.22
CA LEU A 24 -21.39 -32.10 -7.79
C LEU A 24 -20.26 -31.86 -8.79
N SER A 25 -20.60 -32.03 -10.07
CA SER A 25 -19.86 -31.51 -11.22
C SER A 25 -19.37 -30.09 -10.89
N CYS A 26 -18.05 -29.89 -10.91
CA CYS A 26 -17.46 -28.55 -10.96
C CYS A 26 -17.94 -27.87 -12.25
N ALA A 27 -19.09 -27.19 -12.18
CA ALA A 27 -19.43 -26.21 -13.18
C ALA A 27 -18.27 -25.21 -13.24
N SER A 28 -17.64 -25.10 -14.41
CA SER A 28 -16.64 -24.11 -14.72
C SER A 28 -17.11 -22.75 -14.18
N VAL A 29 -16.39 -22.18 -13.22
CA VAL A 29 -16.60 -20.78 -12.85
C VAL A 29 -16.16 -19.97 -14.06
N ALA A 30 -17.11 -19.65 -14.93
CA ALA A 30 -16.87 -18.81 -16.10
C ALA A 30 -16.10 -17.57 -15.64
N ARG A 31 -14.89 -17.38 -16.17
CA ARG A 31 -14.12 -16.16 -15.93
C ARG A 31 -15.04 -14.99 -16.24
N ALA A 32 -15.21 -14.08 -15.29
CA ALA A 32 -15.94 -12.85 -15.50
C ALA A 32 -15.24 -12.06 -16.61
N GLN A 33 -15.81 -12.07 -17.81
CA GLN A 33 -15.23 -11.46 -18.99
C GLN A 33 -15.59 -9.98 -19.05
N ASP A 34 -14.59 -9.18 -19.43
CA ASP A 34 -14.78 -7.81 -19.89
C ASP A 34 -15.68 -7.85 -21.14
N ALA A 35 -16.54 -6.85 -21.30
CA ALA A 35 -17.43 -6.75 -22.46
C ALA A 35 -17.27 -5.40 -23.15
N GLU A 36 -17.23 -5.40 -24.47
CA GLU A 36 -17.27 -4.18 -25.27
C GLU A 36 -18.68 -3.99 -25.82
N LEU A 37 -19.31 -2.87 -25.48
CA LEU A 37 -20.75 -2.64 -25.68
C LEU A 37 -21.01 -1.31 -26.36
N VAL A 38 -22.07 -1.28 -27.16
CA VAL A 38 -22.75 -0.07 -27.62
C VAL A 38 -24.03 0.07 -26.81
N LEU A 39 -24.13 1.16 -26.07
CA LEU A 39 -25.15 1.39 -25.06
C LEU A 39 -25.92 2.68 -25.36
N ARG A 40 -27.24 2.67 -25.16
CA ARG A 40 -28.09 3.86 -25.20
C ARG A 40 -28.53 4.25 -23.81
N CYS A 41 -28.22 5.47 -23.37
CA CYS A 41 -28.53 5.94 -22.03
C CYS A 41 -30.04 6.16 -21.86
N THR A 42 -30.67 5.45 -20.91
CA THR A 42 -32.10 5.58 -20.61
C THR A 42 -32.40 6.30 -19.31
N VAL A 43 -31.48 6.29 -18.35
CA VAL A 43 -31.62 7.03 -17.09
C VAL A 43 -30.28 7.62 -16.68
N VAL A 44 -30.31 8.90 -16.28
CA VAL A 44 -29.14 9.63 -15.78
C VAL A 44 -29.27 9.93 -14.29
N SER A 45 -28.18 9.75 -13.54
CA SER A 45 -28.08 10.24 -12.17
C SER A 45 -27.36 11.59 -12.17
N PRO A 46 -28.04 12.69 -11.78
CA PRO A 46 -27.46 14.03 -11.86
C PRO A 46 -26.29 14.18 -10.88
N VAL A 47 -25.12 14.54 -11.42
CA VAL A 47 -23.93 14.82 -10.62
C VAL A 47 -24.00 16.28 -10.13
N PRO A 48 -23.92 16.53 -8.80
CA PRO A 48 -23.99 17.86 -8.23
C PRO A 48 -22.82 18.72 -8.72
N ASP A 49 -22.97 20.04 -8.64
CA ASP A 49 -21.83 20.92 -8.89
C ASP A 49 -20.78 20.77 -7.79
N PRO A 50 -19.47 20.89 -8.12
CA PRO A 50 -18.40 20.72 -7.13
C PRO A 50 -18.56 21.62 -5.90
N ASP A 51 -19.16 22.81 -6.06
CA ASP A 51 -19.37 23.77 -4.98
C ASP A 51 -20.59 23.44 -4.09
N GLU A 52 -21.42 22.46 -4.45
CA GLU A 52 -22.62 22.07 -3.70
C GLU A 52 -22.34 20.95 -2.67
N VAL A 53 -21.17 20.31 -2.74
CA VAL A 53 -20.83 19.12 -1.95
C VAL A 53 -19.44 19.21 -1.33
N SER A 54 -19.23 18.46 -0.24
CA SER A 54 -17.96 18.50 0.52
C SER A 54 -16.91 17.47 0.08
N TYR A 55 -17.18 16.72 -0.98
CA TYR A 55 -16.28 15.69 -1.52
C TYR A 55 -15.81 16.07 -2.92
N GLU A 56 -14.55 15.79 -3.22
CA GLU A 56 -13.94 16.12 -4.53
C GLU A 56 -14.15 15.03 -5.59
N ASP A 57 -14.45 13.82 -5.15
CA ASP A 57 -14.59 12.63 -5.99
C ASP A 57 -15.93 11.94 -5.73
N CYS A 58 -16.64 11.56 -6.79
CA CYS A 58 -17.81 10.71 -6.68
C CYS A 58 -18.03 9.83 -7.92
N LEU A 59 -18.74 8.73 -7.71
CA LEU A 59 -19.23 7.86 -8.76
C LEU A 59 -20.67 8.23 -9.11
N THR A 60 -21.04 8.05 -10.37
CA THR A 60 -22.43 8.17 -10.84
C THR A 60 -22.87 6.88 -11.52
N THR A 61 -24.13 6.51 -11.35
CA THR A 61 -24.75 5.38 -12.04
C THR A 61 -25.68 5.87 -13.15
N LEU A 62 -25.59 5.24 -14.31
CA LEU A 62 -26.43 5.51 -15.46
C LEU A 62 -27.04 4.19 -15.92
N ARG A 63 -28.31 4.18 -16.33
CA ARG A 63 -28.95 3.00 -16.90
C ARG A 63 -28.88 3.07 -18.41
N PHE A 64 -28.57 1.93 -19.05
CA PHE A 64 -28.51 1.83 -20.49
C PHE A 64 -29.28 0.62 -21.01
N ASP A 65 -29.77 0.75 -22.23
CA ASP A 65 -30.16 -0.37 -23.07
C ASP A 65 -28.94 -0.80 -23.90
N VAL A 66 -28.73 -2.11 -24.04
CA VAL A 66 -27.66 -2.71 -24.83
C VAL A 66 -28.11 -2.76 -26.29
N GLU A 67 -27.58 -1.88 -27.14
CA GLU A 67 -27.90 -1.88 -28.58
C GLU A 67 -27.10 -2.94 -29.33
N GLN A 68 -25.83 -3.10 -28.97
CA GLN A 68 -24.93 -4.06 -29.61
C GLN A 68 -23.89 -4.55 -28.61
N ASN A 69 -23.69 -5.87 -28.60
CA ASN A 69 -22.55 -6.50 -27.94
C ASN A 69 -21.44 -6.73 -28.98
N ILE A 70 -20.33 -6.01 -28.86
CA ILE A 70 -19.18 -6.12 -29.77
C ILE A 70 -18.32 -7.33 -29.38
N SER A 71 -18.08 -7.52 -28.07
CA SER A 71 -17.32 -8.64 -27.54
C SER A 71 -17.66 -8.94 -26.07
N GLY A 72 -17.40 -10.18 -25.63
CA GLY A 72 -17.74 -10.67 -24.30
C GLY A 72 -19.21 -11.08 -24.16
N THR A 73 -19.66 -11.36 -22.94
CA THR A 73 -21.05 -11.76 -22.66
C THR A 73 -21.76 -10.77 -21.75
N VAL A 74 -23.01 -10.48 -22.09
CA VAL A 74 -23.97 -9.72 -21.29
C VAL A 74 -25.31 -10.42 -21.38
N ASP A 75 -25.79 -10.95 -20.25
CA ASP A 75 -26.99 -11.79 -20.19
C ASP A 75 -28.29 -10.97 -20.05
N SER A 76 -28.24 -9.67 -20.37
CA SER A 76 -29.35 -8.74 -20.22
C SER A 76 -29.31 -7.69 -21.34
N ASP A 77 -30.50 -7.26 -21.76
CA ASP A 77 -30.74 -6.16 -22.67
C ASP A 77 -30.56 -4.79 -22.03
N THR A 78 -30.38 -4.74 -20.71
CA THR A 78 -30.12 -3.53 -19.94
C THR A 78 -28.92 -3.69 -19.01
N VAL A 79 -28.24 -2.59 -18.72
CA VAL A 79 -27.12 -2.56 -17.78
C VAL A 79 -27.13 -1.28 -16.95
N VAL A 80 -26.64 -1.36 -15.72
CA VAL A 80 -26.29 -0.17 -14.92
C VAL A 80 -24.80 0.08 -15.05
N GLY A 81 -24.42 1.13 -15.76
CA GLY A 81 -23.04 1.58 -15.90
C GLY A 81 -22.62 2.46 -14.72
N VAL A 82 -21.46 2.17 -14.13
CA VAL A 82 -20.82 2.98 -13.09
C VAL A 82 -19.66 3.74 -13.69
N PHE A 83 -19.68 5.06 -13.51
CA PHE A 83 -18.68 5.99 -14.02
C PHE A 83 -18.14 6.87 -12.88
N TRP A 84 -16.99 7.49 -13.10
CA TRP A 84 -16.67 8.71 -12.34
C TRP A 84 -17.69 9.78 -12.69
N GLY A 85 -18.38 10.34 -11.70
CA GLY A 85 -19.22 11.53 -11.88
C GLY A 85 -18.39 12.81 -11.72
N MET A 86 -17.52 12.83 -10.72
CA MET A 86 -16.61 13.92 -10.42
C MET A 86 -15.25 13.36 -9.99
N ARG A 87 -14.17 14.04 -10.37
CA ARG A 87 -12.82 13.72 -9.92
C ARG A 87 -12.00 14.99 -9.70
N PHE A 88 -11.31 15.10 -8.57
CA PHE A 88 -10.51 16.27 -8.20
C PHE A 88 -11.31 17.59 -8.28
N GLY A 89 -12.57 17.56 -7.83
CA GLY A 89 -13.47 18.72 -7.84
C GLY A 89 -13.93 19.15 -9.23
N LYS A 90 -13.82 18.29 -10.26
CA LYS A 90 -14.27 18.58 -11.63
C LYS A 90 -15.22 17.51 -12.14
N LYS A 91 -16.32 17.92 -12.78
CA LYS A 91 -17.26 17.00 -13.43
C LYS A 91 -16.56 16.22 -14.54
N SER A 92 -16.79 14.91 -14.58
CA SER A 92 -16.27 14.05 -15.64
C SER A 92 -17.14 14.18 -16.90
N PRO A 93 -16.67 13.67 -18.06
CA PRO A 93 -17.51 13.58 -19.27
C PRO A 93 -18.81 12.79 -19.06
N ALA A 94 -18.85 11.82 -18.14
CA ALA A 94 -20.05 11.02 -17.88
C ALA A 94 -21.17 11.87 -17.23
N ALA A 95 -20.81 12.93 -16.50
CA ALA A 95 -21.77 13.85 -15.91
C ALA A 95 -22.54 14.69 -16.95
N ALA A 96 -22.05 14.75 -18.20
CA ALA A 96 -22.67 15.46 -19.31
C ALA A 96 -23.56 14.56 -20.19
N LEU A 97 -23.64 13.25 -19.89
CA LEU A 97 -24.51 12.34 -20.64
C LEU A 97 -25.98 12.66 -20.36
N ALA A 98 -26.78 12.62 -21.43
CA ALA A 98 -28.22 12.81 -21.41
C ALA A 98 -28.95 11.52 -21.82
N VAL A 99 -30.24 11.44 -21.46
CA VAL A 99 -31.10 10.36 -21.97
C VAL A 99 -31.16 10.43 -23.50
N GLY A 100 -30.96 9.28 -24.15
CA GLY A 100 -30.88 9.15 -25.60
C GLY A 100 -29.44 9.08 -26.14
N ASP A 101 -28.45 9.56 -25.37
CA ASP A 101 -27.04 9.50 -25.78
C ASP A 101 -26.58 8.06 -25.98
N ARG A 102 -25.76 7.86 -27.02
CA ARG A 102 -25.15 6.57 -27.34
C ARG A 102 -23.67 6.59 -26.94
N ILE A 103 -23.19 5.52 -26.33
CA ILE A 103 -21.78 5.35 -25.97
C ILE A 103 -21.27 4.01 -26.47
N GLN A 104 -19.99 3.94 -26.81
CA GLN A 104 -19.26 2.70 -27.05
C GLN A 104 -18.10 2.61 -26.06
N GLY A 105 -17.89 1.45 -25.44
CA GLY A 105 -16.80 1.28 -24.49
C GLY A 105 -16.61 -0.13 -23.97
N LYS A 106 -15.54 -0.29 -23.18
CA LYS A 106 -15.20 -1.51 -22.45
C LYS A 106 -15.70 -1.43 -21.01
N PHE A 107 -16.40 -2.49 -20.62
CA PHE A 107 -17.11 -2.58 -19.36
C PHE A 107 -16.75 -3.87 -18.64
N VAL A 108 -16.45 -3.75 -17.35
CA VAL A 108 -16.12 -4.89 -16.49
C VAL A 108 -17.19 -5.08 -15.43
N GLN A 109 -17.38 -6.29 -14.93
CA GLN A 109 -18.35 -6.52 -13.86
C GLN A 109 -18.04 -5.65 -12.64
N TRP A 110 -19.05 -4.97 -12.10
CA TRP A 110 -18.88 -4.08 -10.94
C TRP A 110 -18.22 -4.81 -9.78
N ALA A 111 -18.60 -6.07 -9.49
CA ALA A 111 -18.04 -6.85 -8.39
C ALA A 111 -16.49 -6.93 -8.40
N LEU A 112 -15.86 -6.86 -9.57
CA LEU A 112 -14.39 -6.87 -9.71
C LEU A 112 -13.74 -5.54 -9.35
N ARG A 113 -14.46 -4.42 -9.51
CA ARG A 113 -13.97 -3.05 -9.28
C ARG A 113 -14.52 -2.42 -8.00
N ALA A 114 -15.68 -2.87 -7.53
CA ALA A 114 -16.43 -2.36 -6.39
C ALA A 114 -15.53 -2.18 -5.18
N ARG A 115 -14.71 -3.20 -4.88
CA ARG A 115 -13.80 -3.19 -3.74
C ARG A 115 -12.80 -2.03 -3.72
N LYS A 116 -12.42 -1.47 -4.87
CA LYS A 116 -11.52 -0.30 -4.95
C LYS A 116 -12.29 1.02 -4.94
N LEU A 117 -13.55 1.01 -5.36
CA LEU A 117 -14.33 2.19 -5.70
C LEU A 117 -15.47 2.50 -4.72
N GLU A 118 -15.87 1.56 -3.86
CA GLU A 118 -16.87 1.76 -2.81
C GLU A 118 -16.49 2.82 -1.76
N ALA A 119 -15.22 3.21 -1.70
CA ALA A 119 -14.76 4.28 -0.82
C ALA A 119 -15.25 5.67 -1.24
N PHE A 120 -15.71 5.83 -2.49
CA PHE A 120 -16.18 7.09 -3.03
C PHE A 120 -17.71 7.19 -2.89
N PRO A 121 -18.25 8.38 -2.56
CA PRO A 121 -19.67 8.64 -2.63
C PRO A 121 -20.23 8.21 -3.99
N ARG A 122 -21.35 7.49 -3.99
CA ARG A 122 -22.03 7.04 -5.20
C ARG A 122 -23.38 7.71 -5.30
N ILE A 123 -23.63 8.38 -6.43
CA ILE A 123 -24.90 9.00 -6.75
C ILE A 123 -25.68 8.02 -7.61
N ASP A 124 -26.81 7.58 -7.09
CA ASP A 124 -27.65 6.59 -7.74
C ASP A 124 -29.13 7.01 -7.73
N LYS A 125 -29.64 7.34 -8.92
CA LYS A 125 -31.04 7.68 -9.18
C LYS A 125 -31.67 6.75 -10.20
N THR A 126 -30.97 5.70 -10.64
CA THR A 126 -31.53 4.74 -11.62
C THR A 126 -32.70 3.96 -11.03
N LYS A 127 -32.67 3.72 -9.70
CA LYS A 127 -33.61 2.84 -8.97
C LYS A 127 -33.68 1.43 -9.57
N ASP A 128 -32.62 1.02 -10.26
CA ASP A 128 -32.53 -0.26 -10.93
C ASP A 128 -31.64 -1.20 -10.11
N PHE A 129 -32.26 -2.24 -9.57
CA PHE A 129 -31.62 -3.23 -8.70
C PHE A 129 -31.55 -4.61 -9.35
N GLU A 130 -32.13 -4.77 -10.53
CA GLU A 130 -32.25 -6.05 -11.23
C GLU A 130 -31.21 -6.16 -12.35
N SER A 131 -30.92 -5.04 -13.02
CA SER A 131 -29.97 -5.00 -14.13
C SER A 131 -28.53 -5.24 -13.66
N PRO A 132 -27.70 -5.95 -14.45
CA PRO A 132 -26.31 -6.18 -14.11
C PRO A 132 -25.51 -4.87 -14.05
N VAL A 133 -24.74 -4.71 -12.98
CA VAL A 133 -23.93 -3.51 -12.76
C VAL A 133 -22.52 -3.71 -13.35
N ARG A 134 -22.09 -2.76 -14.19
CA ARG A 134 -20.81 -2.79 -14.90
C ARG A 134 -20.05 -1.49 -14.67
N TYR A 135 -18.73 -1.54 -14.49
CA TYR A 135 -17.85 -0.37 -14.40
C TYR A 135 -17.27 -0.04 -15.78
N ALA A 136 -17.38 1.22 -16.21
CA ALA A 136 -16.80 1.69 -17.46
C ALA A 136 -15.28 1.91 -17.30
N VAL A 137 -14.47 1.15 -18.03
CA VAL A 137 -13.00 1.27 -18.02
C VAL A 137 -12.55 2.28 -19.07
N GLU A 138 -13.07 2.15 -20.28
CA GLU A 138 -12.80 3.02 -21.43
C GLU A 138 -14.12 3.22 -22.16
N TRP A 139 -14.47 4.44 -22.53
CA TRP A 139 -15.69 4.71 -23.30
C TRP A 139 -15.60 6.06 -24.00
N HIS A 140 -16.43 6.22 -25.04
CA HIS A 140 -16.63 7.50 -25.71
C HIS A 140 -18.09 7.63 -26.15
N LYS A 141 -18.57 8.87 -26.26
CA LYS A 141 -19.88 9.19 -26.81
C LYS A 141 -19.83 9.04 -28.33
N LEU A 142 -20.84 8.39 -28.90
CA LEU A 142 -21.04 8.29 -30.35
C LEU A 142 -21.84 9.51 -30.83
N GLU A 143 -21.47 10.04 -31.99
CA GLU A 143 -22.25 11.08 -32.67
C GLU A 143 -23.57 10.50 -33.20
N ASP A 144 -24.59 11.34 -33.33
CA ASP A 144 -25.89 10.92 -33.86
C ASP A 144 -25.74 10.32 -35.26
N GLY A 145 -26.21 9.08 -35.43
CA GLY A 145 -26.09 8.32 -36.68
C GLY A 145 -24.72 7.71 -36.95
N ALA A 146 -23.73 7.89 -36.08
CA ALA A 146 -22.44 7.23 -36.22
C ALA A 146 -22.60 5.70 -36.07
N ALA A 147 -22.03 4.97 -37.02
CA ALA A 147 -21.87 3.53 -36.91
C ALA A 147 -20.84 3.23 -35.80
N PRO A 148 -21.06 2.20 -34.96
CA PRO A 148 -20.09 1.81 -33.96
C PRO A 148 -18.80 1.36 -34.65
N LYS A 149 -17.67 1.74 -34.06
CA LYS A 149 -16.36 1.34 -34.57
C LYS A 149 -16.16 -0.12 -34.18
N VAL A 150 -16.45 -1.04 -35.11
CA VAL A 150 -16.01 -2.43 -34.97
C VAL A 150 -14.48 -2.39 -35.02
N PRO A 151 -13.78 -2.95 -34.01
CA PRO A 151 -12.34 -3.11 -34.09
C PRO A 151 -12.02 -3.81 -35.41
N THR A 152 -11.32 -3.12 -36.31
CA THR A 152 -10.87 -3.71 -37.57
C THR A 152 -9.84 -4.75 -37.18
N ASP A 153 -10.12 -6.02 -37.51
CA ASP A 153 -9.42 -7.21 -37.03
C ASP A 153 -7.97 -6.93 -36.66
N ALA A 154 -7.68 -7.01 -35.36
CA ALA A 154 -6.31 -7.28 -34.95
C ALA A 154 -5.87 -8.53 -35.71
N PRO A 155 -4.65 -8.56 -36.30
CA PRO A 155 -4.20 -9.69 -37.11
C PRO A 155 -4.47 -10.97 -36.34
N ALA A 156 -5.19 -11.89 -36.99
CA ALA A 156 -5.59 -13.18 -36.43
C ALA A 156 -4.41 -13.76 -35.67
N ALA A 157 -4.57 -13.91 -34.36
CA ALA A 157 -3.70 -14.83 -33.64
C ALA A 157 -3.95 -16.19 -34.29
N ASP A 158 -2.88 -16.82 -34.78
CA ASP A 158 -2.94 -18.16 -35.35
C ASP A 158 -3.72 -19.08 -34.41
N ASP A 159 -4.82 -19.63 -34.93
CA ASP A 159 -5.63 -20.66 -34.28
C ASP A 159 -4.80 -21.96 -34.21
N ASP A 160 -3.98 -22.08 -33.17
CA ASP A 160 -3.49 -23.37 -32.71
C ASP A 160 -4.62 -24.07 -31.94
N ASP A 161 -5.16 -25.09 -32.58
CA ASP A 161 -6.11 -26.08 -32.07
C ASP A 161 -5.46 -26.92 -30.94
N ASP A 162 -5.51 -26.40 -29.71
CA ASP A 162 -5.15 -27.13 -28.47
C ASP A 162 -6.42 -27.42 -27.65
N SER A 163 -7.18 -28.43 -28.08
CA SER A 163 -8.14 -29.10 -27.22
C SER A 163 -7.42 -30.07 -26.27
N ASP A 164 -6.62 -29.54 -25.34
CA ASP A 164 -6.12 -30.27 -24.19
C ASP A 164 -6.58 -29.56 -22.92
N GLU A 165 -7.55 -30.17 -22.22
CA GLU A 165 -7.87 -29.80 -20.85
C GLU A 165 -6.58 -29.87 -20.00
N PRO A 166 -6.29 -28.85 -19.16
CA PRO A 166 -5.17 -28.94 -18.24
C PRO A 166 -5.51 -29.97 -17.18
N SER A 167 -5.08 -31.21 -17.41
CA SER A 167 -4.78 -32.15 -16.35
C SER A 167 -3.88 -31.45 -15.32
N GLU A 168 -4.11 -31.69 -14.02
CA GLU A 168 -3.17 -31.29 -12.97
C GLU A 168 -1.76 -31.64 -13.45
N PRO A 169 -0.80 -30.70 -13.48
CA PRO A 169 0.49 -30.97 -14.08
C PRO A 169 1.13 -32.13 -13.33
N ALA A 170 1.18 -33.28 -14.00
CA ALA A 170 2.10 -34.34 -13.67
C ALA A 170 3.47 -33.68 -13.53
N ALA A 171 4.14 -33.92 -12.41
CA ALA A 171 5.40 -33.29 -12.03
C ALA A 171 6.39 -33.31 -13.21
N SER A 172 6.38 -32.22 -13.99
CA SER A 172 7.26 -32.03 -15.13
C SER A 172 8.67 -32.00 -14.58
N SER A 173 9.54 -32.83 -15.14
CA SER A 173 10.97 -32.86 -14.80
C SER A 173 11.56 -31.47 -15.03
N HIS A 174 11.75 -30.72 -13.94
CA HIS A 174 12.24 -29.36 -13.97
C HIS A 174 13.66 -29.35 -14.55
N ALA A 175 13.82 -28.74 -15.72
CA ALA A 175 15.11 -28.18 -16.09
C ALA A 175 15.57 -27.24 -14.95
N PRO A 176 16.87 -27.20 -14.62
CA PRO A 176 17.36 -26.31 -13.58
C PRO A 176 16.98 -24.86 -13.92
N ASP A 177 16.26 -24.21 -12.99
CA ASP A 177 15.93 -22.80 -13.07
C ASP A 177 17.17 -22.00 -12.66
N ASP A 178 17.92 -21.50 -13.64
CA ASP A 178 19.16 -20.74 -13.42
C ASP A 178 18.91 -19.33 -12.83
N ARG A 179 17.66 -18.94 -12.59
CA ARG A 179 17.33 -17.66 -11.98
C ARG A 179 17.84 -17.57 -10.54
N THR A 180 18.37 -16.42 -10.19
CA THR A 180 18.65 -16.06 -8.80
C THR A 180 17.36 -16.09 -7.97
N MET A 181 17.49 -16.29 -6.65
CA MET A 181 16.32 -16.28 -5.76
C MET A 181 15.54 -14.95 -5.85
N GLY A 182 16.24 -13.82 -5.97
CA GLY A 182 15.61 -12.51 -6.17
C GLY A 182 14.79 -12.42 -7.47
N GLU A 183 15.29 -12.98 -8.57
CA GLU A 183 14.53 -13.06 -9.83
C GLU A 183 13.31 -13.96 -9.73
N ARG A 184 13.41 -15.09 -9.01
CA ARG A 184 12.27 -15.98 -8.75
C ARG A 184 11.18 -15.28 -7.94
N ILE A 185 11.57 -14.58 -6.86
CA ILE A 185 10.65 -13.77 -6.07
C ILE A 185 9.99 -12.69 -6.92
N ARG A 186 10.75 -11.92 -7.69
CA ARG A 186 10.19 -10.90 -8.60
C ARG A 186 9.28 -11.49 -9.66
N ALA A 187 9.59 -12.67 -10.19
CA ALA A 187 8.72 -13.37 -11.14
C ALA A 187 7.38 -13.75 -10.49
N VAL A 188 7.38 -14.24 -9.24
CA VAL A 188 6.16 -14.50 -8.46
C VAL A 188 5.38 -13.21 -8.25
N LEU A 189 6.04 -12.13 -7.81
CA LEU A 189 5.40 -10.82 -7.62
C LEU A 189 4.73 -10.32 -8.92
N ARG A 190 5.43 -10.40 -10.07
CA ARG A 190 4.88 -10.02 -11.38
C ARG A 190 3.67 -10.86 -11.78
N ALA A 191 3.75 -12.18 -11.59
CA ALA A 191 2.66 -13.10 -11.94
C ALA A 191 1.36 -12.80 -11.16
N HIS A 192 1.49 -12.19 -9.97
CA HIS A 192 0.35 -11.75 -9.17
C HIS A 192 -0.20 -10.37 -9.55
N GLY A 193 0.47 -9.58 -10.40
CA GLY A 193 -0.08 -8.35 -11.00
C GLY A 193 -0.58 -7.32 -9.99
N GLY A 194 0.15 -7.11 -8.89
CA GLY A 194 -0.25 -6.19 -7.81
C GLY A 194 -1.37 -6.74 -6.91
N GLN A 195 -1.84 -7.97 -7.12
CA GLN A 195 -2.78 -8.63 -6.22
C GLN A 195 -2.07 -9.08 -4.94
N PRO A 196 -2.77 -9.12 -3.80
CA PRO A 196 -2.21 -9.70 -2.59
C PRO A 196 -1.87 -11.18 -2.80
N ILE A 197 -0.72 -11.62 -2.29
CA ILE A 197 -0.19 -12.96 -2.53
C ILE A 197 -0.44 -13.85 -1.32
N GLY A 198 -1.30 -14.87 -1.46
CA GLY A 198 -1.27 -16.04 -0.58
C GLY A 198 -2.58 -16.82 -0.38
N GLY A 199 -2.43 -18.07 0.05
CA GLY A 199 -3.48 -19.00 0.47
C GLY A 199 -3.46 -19.29 1.99
N PRO A 200 -4.31 -20.21 2.48
CA PRO A 200 -4.32 -20.66 3.88
C PRO A 200 -2.99 -21.35 4.27
N PRO A 201 -2.59 -21.38 5.56
CA PRO A 201 -3.14 -20.67 6.74
C PRO A 201 -2.67 -19.21 6.85
N LEU A 202 -1.81 -18.76 5.95
CA LEU A 202 -1.30 -17.37 5.86
C LEU A 202 -2.26 -16.42 5.12
N ARG A 203 -3.55 -16.78 4.97
CA ARG A 203 -4.57 -15.93 4.33
C ARG A 203 -4.67 -14.56 5.00
N ASP A 204 -4.35 -14.50 6.28
CA ASP A 204 -4.20 -13.24 7.00
C ASP A 204 -3.02 -12.45 6.44
N PHE A 205 -1.81 -13.01 6.38
CA PHE A 205 -0.60 -12.31 5.94
C PHE A 205 -0.62 -11.86 4.47
N ALA A 206 -1.25 -12.66 3.62
CA ALA A 206 -1.27 -12.52 2.17
C ALA A 206 -1.88 -11.20 1.66
N ASN A 207 -2.89 -10.71 2.36
CA ASN A 207 -3.69 -9.56 1.98
C ASN A 207 -3.01 -8.20 2.18
N ARG A 208 -1.67 -8.16 2.37
CA ARG A 208 -1.01 -7.10 3.17
C ARG A 208 0.31 -6.60 2.61
N PHE A 209 0.78 -7.23 1.54
CA PHE A 209 1.87 -6.74 0.70
C PHE A 209 1.26 -5.97 -0.47
N PHE A 210 0.79 -4.75 -0.20
CA PHE A 210 0.45 -3.80 -1.27
C PHE A 210 1.73 -3.10 -1.74
N ASP A 211 1.66 -2.56 -2.95
CA ASP A 211 2.65 -1.63 -3.47
C ASP A 211 4.07 -2.22 -3.57
N TYR A 212 4.16 -3.44 -4.11
CA TYR A 212 5.43 -4.06 -4.50
C TYR A 212 5.80 -3.78 -5.96
N ASP A 213 5.05 -2.91 -6.66
CA ASP A 213 5.32 -2.58 -8.06
C ASP A 213 6.75 -2.06 -8.25
N TYR A 214 7.27 -1.28 -7.29
CA TYR A 214 8.66 -0.79 -7.31
C TYR A 214 9.72 -1.90 -7.20
N LEU A 215 9.36 -3.10 -6.72
CA LEU A 215 10.27 -4.26 -6.70
C LEU A 215 10.37 -4.92 -8.07
N VAL A 216 9.41 -4.66 -8.96
CA VAL A 216 9.31 -5.34 -10.25
C VAL A 216 9.40 -4.38 -11.44
N GLN A 217 9.26 -3.07 -11.22
CA GLN A 217 9.26 -2.02 -12.22
C GLN A 217 10.11 -0.82 -11.78
N ASP A 218 10.82 -0.20 -12.73
CA ASP A 218 11.66 0.99 -12.50
C ASP A 218 10.83 2.29 -12.59
N ARG A 219 9.90 2.46 -11.65
CA ARG A 219 8.95 3.60 -11.68
C ARG A 219 9.41 4.84 -10.93
N PHE A 220 10.57 4.80 -10.29
CA PHE A 220 11.08 5.94 -9.54
C PHE A 220 11.41 7.14 -10.43
N TRP A 221 11.65 6.87 -11.72
CA TRP A 221 12.00 7.87 -12.73
C TRP A 221 10.82 8.30 -13.59
N ASP A 222 9.64 7.73 -13.34
CA ASP A 222 8.43 8.10 -14.05
C ASP A 222 8.04 9.55 -13.69
N VAL A 223 7.76 10.35 -14.71
CA VAL A 223 7.15 11.67 -14.58
C VAL A 223 5.78 11.60 -15.26
N PRO A 224 4.66 11.90 -14.56
CA PRO A 224 3.35 11.86 -15.20
C PRO A 224 3.29 12.86 -16.36
N PRO A 225 2.64 12.52 -17.48
CA PRO A 225 2.36 13.49 -18.53
C PRO A 225 1.62 14.72 -17.97
N GLY A 226 2.19 15.91 -18.16
CA GLY A 226 1.60 17.17 -17.72
C GLY A 226 1.86 17.55 -16.26
N ALA A 227 2.58 16.74 -15.49
CA ALA A 227 3.18 17.22 -14.24
C ALA A 227 4.33 18.18 -14.56
N ASP A 228 4.52 19.20 -13.73
CA ASP A 228 5.79 19.94 -13.71
C ASP A 228 6.91 18.88 -13.57
N ALA A 229 7.84 18.86 -14.53
CA ALA A 229 8.54 17.68 -15.02
C ALA A 229 9.53 16.96 -14.07
N ASP A 230 9.19 16.80 -12.80
CA ASP A 230 10.11 16.47 -11.74
C ASP A 230 9.72 15.16 -11.04
N GLY A 231 10.50 14.12 -11.30
CA GLY A 231 10.43 12.89 -10.50
C GLY A 231 10.87 13.13 -9.04
N PRO A 232 10.71 12.13 -8.16
CA PRO A 232 11.09 12.21 -6.75
C PRO A 232 12.49 12.78 -6.48
N LEU A 233 13.47 12.42 -7.31
CA LEU A 233 14.85 12.89 -7.16
C LEU A 233 14.96 14.41 -7.30
N ALA A 234 14.28 15.00 -8.29
CA ALA A 234 14.31 16.44 -8.52
C ALA A 234 13.60 17.21 -7.40
N VAL A 235 12.53 16.64 -6.84
CA VAL A 235 11.83 17.20 -5.68
C VAL A 235 12.70 17.14 -4.42
N ILE A 236 13.40 16.03 -4.18
CA ILE A 236 14.34 15.90 -3.05
C ILE A 236 15.48 16.91 -3.19
N ALA A 237 16.04 17.07 -4.39
CA ALA A 237 17.10 18.05 -4.68
C ALA A 237 16.65 19.49 -4.44
N ASP A 238 15.47 19.86 -4.94
CA ASP A 238 14.88 21.18 -4.71
C ASP A 238 14.65 21.43 -3.21
N PHE A 239 14.04 20.48 -2.51
CA PHE A 239 13.76 20.62 -1.09
C PHE A 239 15.04 20.73 -0.26
N ARG A 240 16.07 19.94 -0.59
CA ARG A 240 17.41 20.05 -0.01
C ARG A 240 17.97 21.47 -0.15
N ARG A 241 17.95 22.04 -1.36
CA ARG A 241 18.43 23.40 -1.64
C ARG A 241 17.69 24.44 -0.82
N GLN A 242 16.36 24.33 -0.71
CA GLN A 242 15.56 25.27 0.07
C GLN A 242 15.86 25.21 1.57
N LEU A 243 16.18 24.02 2.10
CA LEU A 243 16.60 23.81 3.49
C LEU A 243 18.03 24.32 3.73
N ASP A 244 18.95 24.09 2.80
CA ASP A 244 20.33 24.60 2.88
C ASP A 244 20.39 26.12 2.93
N ALA A 245 19.53 26.80 2.14
CA ALA A 245 19.41 28.26 2.19
C ALA A 245 18.97 28.80 3.57
N ARG A 246 18.46 27.92 4.44
CA ARG A 246 18.03 28.23 5.82
C ARG A 246 18.98 27.64 6.88
N GLY A 247 20.08 27.01 6.47
CA GLY A 247 20.99 26.32 7.38
C GLY A 247 20.37 25.09 8.03
N VAL A 248 19.41 24.44 7.37
CA VAL A 248 18.74 23.21 7.84
C VAL A 248 19.26 22.03 7.03
N ARG A 249 19.76 21.00 7.72
CA ARG A 249 20.17 19.74 7.09
C ARG A 249 18.95 18.88 6.77
N LEU A 250 18.90 18.29 5.58
CA LEU A 250 17.93 17.26 5.23
C LEU A 250 18.56 15.88 5.43
N HIS A 251 17.84 15.00 6.12
CA HIS A 251 18.15 13.57 6.23
C HIS A 251 16.94 12.74 5.84
N VAL A 252 17.02 11.97 4.77
CA VAL A 252 15.89 11.16 4.26
C VAL A 252 15.94 9.75 4.83
N VAL A 253 14.81 9.22 5.28
CA VAL A 253 14.69 7.86 5.82
C VAL A 253 13.75 7.06 4.93
N PHE A 254 14.29 6.06 4.24
CA PHE A 254 13.53 5.20 3.35
C PHE A 254 13.02 3.97 4.09
N VAL A 255 11.70 3.80 4.10
CA VAL A 255 11.03 2.68 4.75
C VAL A 255 10.53 1.72 3.66
N PRO A 256 11.05 0.49 3.58
CA PRO A 256 10.64 -0.45 2.54
C PRO A 256 9.18 -0.90 2.75
N CYS A 257 8.58 -1.52 1.73
CA CYS A 257 7.33 -2.24 1.93
C CYS A 257 7.58 -3.61 2.59
N GLY A 258 6.52 -4.21 3.13
CA GLY A 258 6.61 -5.53 3.75
C GLY A 258 7.13 -6.61 2.81
N ALA A 259 6.89 -6.50 1.49
CA ALA A 259 7.32 -7.52 0.52
C ALA A 259 8.84 -7.54 0.35
N ALA A 260 9.48 -6.38 0.48
CA ALA A 260 10.93 -6.27 0.44
C ALA A 260 11.57 -6.77 1.74
N ALA A 261 10.95 -6.48 2.89
CA ALA A 261 11.47 -6.88 4.19
C ALA A 261 11.16 -8.34 4.57
N LEU A 262 10.10 -8.93 4.00
CA LEU A 262 9.66 -10.31 4.25
C LEU A 262 9.44 -11.08 2.93
N PRO A 263 10.42 -11.17 2.01
CA PRO A 263 10.17 -11.70 0.66
C PRO A 263 9.67 -13.13 0.62
N GLY A 264 10.22 -13.99 1.49
CA GLY A 264 9.81 -15.39 1.53
C GLY A 264 8.40 -15.58 2.08
N LEU A 265 7.97 -14.73 3.00
CA LEU A 265 6.60 -14.73 3.51
C LEU A 265 5.62 -14.17 2.46
N ALA A 266 6.04 -13.14 1.73
CA ALA A 266 5.26 -12.52 0.66
C ALA A 266 5.06 -13.45 -0.54
N THR A 267 6.07 -14.23 -0.93
CA THR A 267 6.04 -15.06 -2.15
C THR A 267 5.89 -16.55 -1.87
N ARG A 268 5.91 -16.98 -0.62
CA ARG A 268 5.97 -18.40 -0.21
C ARG A 268 7.18 -19.14 -0.79
N THR A 269 8.23 -18.39 -1.11
CA THR A 269 9.48 -18.92 -1.63
C THR A 269 10.50 -18.88 -0.48
N PRO A 270 11.21 -19.98 -0.18
CA PRO A 270 12.28 -19.94 0.82
C PRO A 270 13.27 -18.82 0.50
N TYR A 271 13.53 -17.95 1.47
CA TYR A 271 14.38 -16.78 1.29
C TYR A 271 15.25 -16.56 2.53
N ASP A 272 16.54 -16.37 2.32
CA ASP A 272 17.54 -16.04 3.32
C ASP A 272 18.34 -14.83 2.82
N ALA A 273 18.21 -13.67 3.47
CA ALA A 273 18.86 -12.44 3.04
C ALA A 273 20.39 -12.54 2.97
N ASN A 274 21.02 -13.41 3.78
CA ASN A 274 22.48 -13.59 3.77
C ASN A 274 22.95 -14.34 2.52
N ARG A 275 22.13 -15.26 2.01
CA ARG A 275 22.44 -16.07 0.82
C ARG A 275 21.91 -15.43 -0.46
N ASP A 276 20.68 -14.93 -0.40
CA ASP A 276 19.88 -14.56 -1.56
C ASP A 276 20.01 -13.06 -1.89
N GLY A 277 20.63 -12.27 -1.01
CA GLY A 277 20.86 -10.84 -1.19
C GLY A 277 19.58 -10.02 -1.04
N ARG A 278 19.58 -8.79 -1.55
CA ARG A 278 18.40 -7.91 -1.61
C ARG A 278 17.62 -8.13 -2.91
N ILE A 279 16.33 -7.79 -2.92
CA ILE A 279 15.46 -7.94 -4.09
C ILE A 279 15.02 -6.63 -4.73
N ASP A 280 15.44 -5.48 -4.18
CA ASP A 280 14.98 -4.13 -4.50
C ASP A 280 16.01 -3.32 -5.31
N ASP A 281 16.54 -3.91 -6.37
CA ASP A 281 17.64 -3.36 -7.18
C ASP A 281 17.36 -1.94 -7.70
N TYR A 282 16.12 -1.66 -8.13
CA TYR A 282 15.71 -0.32 -8.58
C TYR A 282 15.81 0.72 -7.47
N PHE A 283 15.41 0.37 -6.24
CA PHE A 283 15.52 1.29 -5.11
C PHE A 283 16.98 1.49 -4.69
N GLN A 284 17.82 0.47 -4.77
CA GLN A 284 19.26 0.63 -4.52
C GLN A 284 19.91 1.60 -5.51
N ALA A 285 19.50 1.59 -6.79
CA ALA A 285 19.91 2.59 -7.76
C ALA A 285 19.40 3.99 -7.37
N PHE A 286 18.11 4.11 -7.01
CA PHE A 286 17.52 5.36 -6.53
C PHE A 286 18.27 5.97 -5.34
N ALA A 287 18.56 5.17 -4.32
CA ALA A 287 19.24 5.61 -3.11
C ALA A 287 20.67 6.12 -3.39
N LYS A 288 21.37 5.54 -4.38
CA LYS A 288 22.68 6.05 -4.82
C LYS A 288 22.57 7.42 -5.44
N GLU A 289 21.55 7.66 -6.26
CA GLU A 289 21.30 8.99 -6.85
C GLU A 289 20.98 10.04 -5.77
N VAL A 290 20.17 9.69 -4.77
CA VAL A 290 19.90 10.58 -3.63
C VAL A 290 21.18 10.89 -2.85
N ALA A 291 22.04 9.90 -2.62
CA ALA A 291 23.34 10.12 -1.98
C ALA A 291 24.26 11.02 -2.83
N ALA A 292 24.23 10.89 -4.15
CA ALA A 292 25.00 11.74 -5.09
C ALA A 292 24.58 13.21 -5.04
N LEU A 293 23.34 13.52 -4.63
CA LEU A 293 22.87 14.89 -4.35
C LEU A 293 23.47 15.49 -3.06
N GLY A 294 24.28 14.73 -2.30
CA GLY A 294 24.79 15.16 -1.00
C GLY A 294 23.70 15.21 0.10
N VAL A 295 22.58 14.53 -0.12
CA VAL A 295 21.52 14.38 0.88
C VAL A 295 21.89 13.22 1.81
N GLY A 296 21.85 13.45 3.12
CA GLY A 296 22.00 12.35 4.08
C GLY A 296 20.81 11.40 3.94
N SER A 297 21.06 10.08 3.87
CA SER A 297 19.98 9.11 3.73
C SER A 297 20.19 7.84 4.56
N SER A 298 19.12 7.32 5.12
CA SER A 298 19.06 6.01 5.76
C SER A 298 18.18 5.06 4.96
N ASP A 299 18.70 3.86 4.70
CA ASP A 299 17.93 2.75 4.14
C ASP A 299 17.62 1.75 5.26
N CYS A 300 16.33 1.60 5.59
CA CYS A 300 15.89 0.70 6.66
C CYS A 300 15.92 -0.78 6.25
N LEU A 301 15.96 -1.12 4.96
CA LEU A 301 15.82 -2.51 4.52
C LEU A 301 16.90 -3.44 5.06
N PRO A 302 18.20 -3.10 5.04
CA PRO A 302 19.25 -3.97 5.60
C PRO A 302 19.00 -4.32 7.08
N THR A 303 18.57 -3.35 7.89
CA THR A 303 18.22 -3.59 9.30
C THR A 303 17.08 -4.58 9.41
N LEU A 304 16.02 -4.42 8.62
CA LEU A 304 14.85 -5.31 8.65
C LEU A 304 15.14 -6.71 8.09
N LEU A 305 16.04 -6.84 7.11
CA LEU A 305 16.47 -8.15 6.59
C LEU A 305 17.37 -8.90 7.57
N SER A 306 18.16 -8.19 8.39
CA SER A 306 19.02 -8.81 9.40
C SER A 306 18.22 -9.44 10.55
N GLN A 307 17.00 -8.93 10.78
CA GLN A 307 16.07 -9.43 11.78
C GLN A 307 14.65 -9.30 11.24
N PRO A 308 14.17 -10.20 10.36
CA PRO A 308 12.84 -10.11 9.77
C PRO A 308 11.73 -10.47 10.76
N VAL A 309 12.09 -11.26 11.78
CA VAL A 309 11.20 -11.73 12.85
C VAL A 309 11.94 -11.60 14.17
N ARG A 310 11.23 -11.10 15.19
CA ARG A 310 11.72 -11.00 16.57
C ARG A 310 10.97 -11.99 17.46
N THR A 311 11.70 -12.80 18.22
CA THR A 311 11.10 -13.68 19.23
C THR A 311 10.98 -12.94 20.56
N TYR A 312 9.78 -12.92 21.14
CA TYR A 312 9.51 -12.32 22.45
C TYR A 312 8.44 -13.13 23.20
N LEU A 313 8.71 -13.50 24.46
CA LEU A 313 7.82 -14.35 25.26
C LEU A 313 7.38 -15.64 24.51
N ASN A 314 8.34 -16.31 23.84
CA ASN A 314 8.11 -17.53 23.04
C ASN A 314 7.15 -17.37 21.86
N ALA A 315 6.91 -16.15 21.40
CA ALA A 315 6.14 -15.86 20.19
C ALA A 315 6.99 -15.09 19.19
N GLU A 316 6.77 -15.38 17.91
CA GLU A 316 7.41 -14.70 16.79
C GLU A 316 6.61 -13.46 16.37
N TYR A 317 7.30 -12.34 16.19
CA TYR A 317 6.73 -11.08 15.75
C TYR A 317 7.45 -10.62 14.48
N PRO A 318 6.79 -10.60 13.32
CA PRO A 318 7.38 -10.09 12.09
C PRO A 318 7.65 -8.59 12.15
N ALA A 319 8.56 -8.12 11.30
CA ALA A 319 8.95 -6.70 11.20
C ALA A 319 7.81 -5.80 10.71
N TYR A 320 6.74 -6.40 10.18
CA TYR A 320 5.53 -5.73 9.75
C TYR A 320 4.35 -6.22 10.56
N LEU A 321 3.39 -5.32 10.77
CA LEU A 321 2.15 -5.70 11.42
C LEU A 321 1.50 -6.81 10.64
N VAL A 322 0.98 -7.78 11.39
CA VAL A 322 0.23 -8.85 10.77
C VAL A 322 -0.93 -8.18 10.07
N SER A 323 -1.85 -7.41 10.68
CA SER A 323 -3.08 -6.90 10.06
C SER A 323 -3.02 -5.69 9.13
N ALA A 324 -1.85 -5.10 8.88
CA ALA A 324 -1.75 -3.77 8.25
C ALA A 324 -0.44 -3.65 7.46
N PRO A 325 -0.36 -2.73 6.47
CA PRO A 325 0.86 -2.57 5.67
C PRO A 325 2.03 -2.00 6.48
N TYR A 326 1.79 -1.45 7.67
CA TYR A 326 2.80 -0.73 8.46
C TYR A 326 3.78 -1.66 9.16
N TRP A 327 4.99 -1.17 9.41
CA TRP A 327 5.96 -1.85 10.27
C TRP A 327 5.46 -2.07 11.70
N ALA A 328 5.95 -3.13 12.32
CA ALA A 328 5.76 -3.36 13.75
C ALA A 328 6.54 -2.31 14.56
N PRO A 329 6.08 -1.97 15.78
CA PRO A 329 6.78 -0.99 16.61
C PRO A 329 8.25 -1.30 16.88
N TRP A 330 8.60 -2.57 17.11
CA TRP A 330 10.01 -2.92 17.31
C TRP A 330 10.84 -2.67 16.06
N ALA A 331 10.30 -2.93 14.87
CA ALA A 331 11.00 -2.66 13.62
C ALA A 331 11.23 -1.16 13.42
N ALA A 332 10.22 -0.34 13.75
CA ALA A 332 10.37 1.11 13.79
C ALA A 332 11.44 1.55 14.81
N ALA A 333 11.54 0.89 15.96
CA ALA A 333 12.56 1.16 16.97
C ALA A 333 13.99 0.82 16.49
N GLU A 334 14.21 -0.36 15.89
CA GLU A 334 15.51 -0.74 15.34
C GLU A 334 15.94 0.23 14.22
N CYS A 335 15.00 0.63 13.35
CA CYS A 335 15.25 1.62 12.31
C CYS A 335 15.56 3.00 12.90
N ALA A 336 14.83 3.44 13.92
CA ALA A 336 15.12 4.69 14.62
C ALA A 336 16.50 4.70 15.29
N GLN A 337 16.91 3.58 15.89
CA GLN A 337 18.26 3.42 16.45
C GLN A 337 19.33 3.54 15.37
N MET A 338 19.15 2.87 14.22
CA MET A 338 20.04 2.98 13.07
C MET A 338 20.14 4.44 12.59
N VAL A 339 19.01 5.11 12.38
CA VAL A 339 18.95 6.52 11.95
C VAL A 339 19.66 7.42 12.97
N ALA A 340 19.38 7.26 14.27
CA ALA A 340 20.05 8.03 15.32
C ALA A 340 21.57 7.85 15.31
N ASN A 341 22.06 6.61 15.10
CA ASN A 341 23.50 6.34 14.99
C ASN A 341 24.12 7.07 13.78
N GLN A 342 23.43 7.10 12.65
CA GLN A 342 23.90 7.84 11.47
C GLN A 342 23.91 9.35 11.71
N ILE A 343 22.89 9.90 12.36
CA ILE A 343 22.84 11.32 12.71
C ILE A 343 23.96 11.68 13.70
N ARG A 344 24.26 10.83 14.70
CA ARG A 344 25.39 11.04 15.64
C ARG A 344 26.74 11.08 14.94
N ALA A 345 26.89 10.32 13.86
CA ALA A 345 28.12 10.26 13.10
C ALA A 345 28.32 11.48 12.19
N LEU A 346 27.34 12.39 12.09
CA LEU A 346 27.48 13.61 11.31
C LEU A 346 28.48 14.58 11.98
N PRO A 347 29.34 15.27 11.20
CA PRO A 347 30.32 16.20 11.74
C PRO A 347 29.72 17.35 12.56
N ASP A 348 28.47 17.72 12.28
CA ASP A 348 27.71 18.80 12.91
C ASP A 348 26.69 18.30 13.95
N ALA A 349 26.78 17.04 14.39
CA ALA A 349 25.83 16.43 15.33
C ALA A 349 25.63 17.22 16.65
N ALA A 350 26.63 17.98 17.09
CA ALA A 350 26.55 18.83 18.27
C ALA A 350 25.53 19.97 18.14
N GLN A 351 25.20 20.39 16.90
CA GLN A 351 24.22 21.45 16.64
C GLN A 351 22.77 20.99 16.89
N PHE A 352 22.53 19.69 16.96
CA PHE A 352 21.20 19.11 17.13
C PHE A 352 20.76 19.05 18.59
N GLY A 353 21.58 19.52 19.53
CA GLY A 353 21.26 19.62 20.96
C GLY A 353 22.05 18.63 21.82
N GLU A 354 21.75 18.62 23.13
CA GLU A 354 22.34 17.66 24.06
C GLU A 354 21.69 16.29 23.90
N TRP A 355 22.52 15.26 23.76
CA TRP A 355 22.11 13.89 23.53
C TRP A 355 21.98 13.17 24.88
N LYS A 356 20.76 13.00 25.37
CA LYS A 356 20.51 12.28 26.63
C LYS A 356 20.14 10.83 26.36
N LYS A 357 20.76 9.88 27.06
CA LYS A 357 20.37 8.48 26.94
C LYS A 357 19.06 8.25 27.69
N TYR A 358 18.00 7.87 26.98
CA TYR A 358 16.75 7.44 27.59
C TYR A 358 16.72 5.92 27.72
N MET A 359 16.04 5.42 28.74
CA MET A 359 15.71 4.01 28.79
C MET A 359 14.38 3.78 28.07
N SER A 360 14.31 2.71 27.28
CA SER A 360 13.07 2.15 26.75
C SER A 360 12.71 0.90 27.54
N THR A 361 11.41 0.65 27.80
CA THR A 361 10.98 -0.62 28.40
C THR A 361 10.01 -1.33 27.49
N THR A 362 10.32 -2.55 27.08
CA THR A 362 9.37 -3.35 26.30
C THR A 362 8.19 -3.77 27.16
N ARG A 363 6.96 -3.54 26.69
CA ARG A 363 5.73 -3.99 27.34
C ARG A 363 4.78 -4.56 26.29
N LYS A 364 4.28 -5.77 26.53
CA LYS A 364 3.23 -6.33 25.69
C LYS A 364 1.93 -5.57 25.91
N VAL A 365 1.58 -4.73 24.94
CA VAL A 365 0.29 -4.03 24.90
C VAL A 365 -0.46 -4.53 23.69
N THR A 366 -1.71 -4.95 23.87
CA THR A 366 -2.61 -5.30 22.76
C THR A 366 -3.19 -4.02 22.18
N GLU A 367 -2.75 -3.63 20.97
CA GLU A 367 -3.38 -2.55 20.21
C GLU A 367 -4.23 -3.11 19.08
N ARG A 368 -5.44 -2.56 18.97
CA ARG A 368 -6.35 -2.83 17.86
C ARG A 368 -6.10 -1.82 16.75
N ILE A 369 -5.32 -2.21 15.75
CA ILE A 369 -5.13 -1.42 14.54
C ILE A 369 -6.09 -1.97 13.49
N SER A 370 -7.18 -1.24 13.25
CA SER A 370 -8.08 -1.50 12.11
C SER A 370 -7.74 -0.53 11.00
N THR A 371 -7.34 -1.07 9.86
CA THR A 371 -7.16 -0.33 8.61
C THR A 371 -8.33 -0.62 7.68
N LYS A 372 -8.55 0.25 6.68
CA LYS A 372 -9.50 -0.05 5.59
C LYS A 372 -9.18 -1.40 4.94
N ILE A 373 -7.89 -1.77 4.88
CA ILE A 373 -7.41 -3.06 4.40
C ILE A 373 -7.89 -4.20 5.31
N SER A 374 -7.65 -4.15 6.61
CA SER A 374 -8.08 -5.24 7.51
C SER A 374 -9.60 -5.42 7.50
N ALA A 375 -10.36 -4.32 7.41
CA ALA A 375 -11.81 -4.37 7.25
C ALA A 375 -12.23 -5.03 5.92
N ARG A 376 -11.54 -4.72 4.81
CA ARG A 376 -11.81 -5.25 3.47
C ARG A 376 -11.65 -6.77 3.37
N PHE A 377 -10.81 -7.37 4.20
CA PHE A 377 -10.53 -8.82 4.16
C PHE A 377 -11.18 -9.61 5.29
N GLY A 378 -12.04 -9.00 6.09
CA GLY A 378 -12.65 -9.65 7.25
C GLY A 378 -11.62 -10.18 8.25
N ALA A 379 -10.41 -9.62 8.23
CA ALA A 379 -9.35 -10.04 9.12
C ALA A 379 -9.76 -9.70 10.55
N SER A 380 -9.80 -10.71 11.41
CA SER A 380 -9.98 -10.50 12.84
C SER A 380 -8.89 -9.55 13.34
N VAL A 381 -9.27 -8.66 14.25
CA VAL A 381 -8.35 -7.65 14.79
C VAL A 381 -7.17 -8.37 15.43
N SER A 382 -5.98 -8.28 14.84
CA SER A 382 -4.80 -8.92 15.40
C SER A 382 -4.37 -8.19 16.67
N SER A 383 -4.03 -8.96 17.70
CA SER A 383 -3.31 -8.44 18.85
C SER A 383 -1.87 -8.20 18.46
N ASN A 384 -1.48 -6.94 18.32
CA ASN A 384 -0.08 -6.58 18.11
C ASN A 384 0.62 -6.47 19.46
N THR A 385 1.87 -6.91 19.57
CA THR A 385 2.73 -6.62 20.72
C THR A 385 3.46 -5.32 20.44
N LEU A 386 3.18 -4.29 21.23
CA LEU A 386 3.88 -3.01 21.13
C LEU A 386 5.21 -3.01 21.89
N PHE A 387 6.07 -2.07 21.54
CA PHE A 387 7.33 -1.78 22.22
C PHE A 387 7.26 -0.32 22.66
N GLU A 388 6.77 -0.09 23.87
CA GLU A 388 6.54 1.25 24.41
C GLU A 388 7.83 1.88 24.94
N ILE A 389 7.98 3.18 24.73
CA ILE A 389 9.05 3.94 25.37
C ILE A 389 8.51 4.44 26.71
N VAL A 390 9.09 3.95 27.80
CA VAL A 390 8.76 4.38 29.16
C VAL A 390 9.96 5.10 29.73
N GLN A 391 9.82 6.40 30.00
CA GLN A 391 10.92 7.21 30.50
C GLN A 391 11.07 7.01 32.02
N PRO A 392 12.28 6.71 32.54
CA PRO A 392 12.51 6.46 33.97
C PRO A 392 12.08 7.62 34.88
N GLU A 393 12.15 8.85 34.38
CA GLU A 393 11.85 10.07 35.14
C GLU A 393 10.35 10.39 35.23
N GLU A 394 9.48 9.58 34.62
CA GLU A 394 8.01 9.66 34.78
C GLU A 394 7.56 9.57 36.25
N LYS A 395 8.40 9.06 37.16
CA LYS A 395 8.09 9.04 38.60
C LYS A 395 8.43 10.33 39.35
N ALA A 396 9.19 11.28 38.78
CA ALA A 396 9.68 12.42 39.54
C ALA A 396 9.15 13.79 39.08
N LYS A 397 9.07 14.10 37.77
CA LYS A 397 8.74 15.50 37.34
C LYS A 397 8.00 15.69 36.01
N GLY A 398 7.44 14.65 35.39
CA GLY A 398 6.43 14.82 34.31
C GLY A 398 6.88 15.54 33.01
N VAL A 399 8.16 15.85 32.83
CA VAL A 399 8.67 16.37 31.55
C VAL A 399 8.98 15.18 30.66
N LEU A 400 7.97 14.78 29.88
CA LEU A 400 8.17 13.84 28.79
C LEU A 400 9.07 14.50 27.74
N LEU A 401 9.98 13.73 27.11
CA LEU A 401 10.49 14.16 25.80
C LEU A 401 9.28 14.47 24.92
N GLY A 402 9.12 15.76 24.61
CA GLY A 402 8.03 16.24 23.79
C GLY A 402 8.18 15.62 22.42
N ARG A 403 7.30 14.69 22.11
CA ARG A 403 6.80 14.60 20.75
C ARG A 403 6.00 15.89 20.53
N ASP A 404 6.29 16.55 19.42
CA ASP A 404 5.62 17.78 18.99
C ASP A 404 6.11 19.06 19.71
N ASP A 405 7.36 19.06 20.16
CA ASP A 405 8.00 20.25 20.75
C ASP A 405 8.43 21.25 19.67
N ASP A 406 7.73 22.38 19.59
CA ASP A 406 8.04 23.46 18.63
C ASP A 406 9.42 24.08 18.84
N ALA A 407 10.01 23.98 20.05
CA ALA A 407 11.36 24.45 20.34
C ALA A 407 12.46 23.46 19.92
N SER A 408 12.10 22.27 19.43
CA SER A 408 13.08 21.28 18.99
C SER A 408 13.89 21.77 17.78
N THR A 409 15.20 21.51 17.82
CA THR A 409 16.15 21.68 16.71
C THR A 409 16.00 20.58 15.64
N ILE A 410 15.28 19.50 15.94
CA ILE A 410 15.08 18.32 15.09
C ILE A 410 13.60 18.14 14.78
N TRP A 411 13.27 18.30 13.52
CA TRP A 411 11.91 18.11 13.03
C TRP A 411 11.83 16.80 12.24
N VAL A 412 10.73 16.07 12.39
CA VAL A 412 10.47 14.81 11.70
C VAL A 412 9.26 15.00 10.79
N LEU A 413 9.48 14.82 9.50
CA LEU A 413 8.48 14.93 8.45
C LEU A 413 8.13 13.52 7.95
N GLY A 414 6.86 13.23 7.69
CA GLY A 414 6.49 11.98 7.04
C GLY A 414 5.00 11.75 6.98
N ASP A 415 4.61 10.51 6.74
CA ASP A 415 3.23 10.11 6.57
C ASP A 415 2.73 9.30 7.80
N ARG A 416 1.72 8.46 7.59
CA ARG A 416 1.22 7.58 8.63
C ARG A 416 2.28 6.61 9.17
N TRP A 417 3.29 6.18 8.39
CA TRP A 417 4.36 5.29 8.85
C TRP A 417 5.20 5.89 9.97
N THR A 418 5.38 7.22 9.93
CA THR A 418 6.08 7.98 10.97
C THR A 418 5.32 7.96 12.30
N SER A 419 3.99 7.90 12.26
CA SER A 419 3.12 8.27 13.40
C SER A 419 2.08 7.24 13.84
N ILE A 420 1.96 6.11 13.15
CA ILE A 420 0.84 5.15 13.32
C ILE A 420 0.68 4.64 14.75
N HIS A 421 1.79 4.42 15.46
CA HIS A 421 1.82 3.92 16.84
C HIS A 421 1.91 5.05 17.89
N GLY A 422 1.58 6.26 17.46
CA GLY A 422 1.86 7.48 18.20
C GLY A 422 1.16 7.64 19.54
N LYS A 423 -0.06 7.09 19.65
CA LYS A 423 -0.85 7.12 20.90
C LYS A 423 -0.15 6.42 22.07
N ARG A 424 0.77 5.50 21.75
CA ARG A 424 1.53 4.69 22.70
C ARG A 424 3.01 5.02 22.71
N LYS A 425 3.42 6.09 22.05
CA LYS A 425 4.84 6.49 21.93
C LYS A 425 5.72 5.34 21.41
N SER A 426 5.17 4.52 20.51
CA SER A 426 5.86 3.37 19.91
C SER A 426 6.03 3.52 18.39
N ASP A 427 5.91 4.74 17.91
CA ASP A 427 6.14 5.06 16.50
C ASP A 427 7.59 5.48 16.27
N PHE A 428 7.95 5.57 14.99
CA PHE A 428 9.30 5.90 14.58
C PHE A 428 9.77 7.23 15.18
N ALA A 429 8.95 8.27 15.15
CA ALA A 429 9.34 9.57 15.69
C ALA A 429 9.60 9.54 17.20
N SER A 430 8.77 8.81 17.97
CA SER A 430 9.00 8.65 19.41
C SER A 430 10.29 7.87 19.69
N HIS A 431 10.53 6.79 18.95
CA HIS A 431 11.77 6.02 19.07
C HIS A 431 12.97 6.86 18.67
N LEU A 432 12.89 7.63 17.60
CA LEU A 432 13.97 8.50 17.16
C LEU A 432 14.31 9.57 18.21
N ALA A 433 13.31 10.19 18.82
CA ALA A 433 13.52 11.16 19.90
C ALA A 433 14.22 10.53 21.12
N ALA A 434 13.78 9.34 21.53
CA ALA A 434 14.37 8.63 22.65
C ALA A 434 15.81 8.17 22.35
N GLU A 435 16.05 7.74 21.11
CA GLU A 435 17.36 7.33 20.66
C GLU A 435 18.31 8.52 20.60
N ILE A 436 18.00 9.56 19.82
CA ILE A 436 18.81 10.78 19.74
C ILE A 436 19.02 11.40 21.12
N GLY A 437 17.99 11.32 21.96
CA GLY A 437 18.06 11.90 23.29
C GLY A 437 17.70 13.37 23.35
N ALA A 438 16.92 13.83 22.37
CA ALA A 438 16.44 15.20 22.24
C ALA A 438 14.95 15.17 21.83
N PRO A 439 14.15 16.18 22.21
CA PRO A 439 12.76 16.26 21.77
C PRO A 439 12.71 16.44 20.25
N VAL A 440 11.59 16.07 19.64
CA VAL A 440 11.37 16.24 18.19
C VAL A 440 10.01 16.88 17.93
N ARG A 441 9.91 17.66 16.85
CA ARG A 441 8.62 18.11 16.33
C ARG A 441 8.17 17.19 15.20
N VAL A 442 6.96 16.62 15.25
CA VAL A 442 6.47 15.73 14.20
C VAL A 442 5.47 16.44 13.29
N PHE A 443 5.84 16.57 12.01
CA PHE A 443 4.94 16.94 10.92
C PHE A 443 4.57 15.68 10.15
N ALA A 444 3.59 14.94 10.67
CA ALA A 444 3.09 13.73 10.02
C ALA A 444 1.62 13.86 9.62
N THR A 445 1.28 13.34 8.44
CA THR A 445 -0.11 13.28 7.99
C THR A 445 -0.74 11.95 8.33
N ARG A 446 -2.07 11.94 8.47
CA ARG A 446 -2.81 10.69 8.57
C ARG A 446 -2.93 9.95 7.24
N GLY A 447 -2.62 10.57 6.10
CA GLY A 447 -2.57 9.89 4.81
C GLY A 447 -1.31 9.04 4.65
N ASP A 448 -1.30 8.20 3.61
CA ASP A 448 -0.13 7.42 3.18
C ASP A 448 0.69 8.20 2.11
N ASP A 449 0.49 9.53 2.05
CA ASP A 449 1.11 10.43 1.09
C ASP A 449 2.14 11.33 1.81
N PRO A 450 3.46 11.12 1.58
CA PRO A 450 4.51 11.94 2.19
C PRO A 450 4.50 13.41 1.70
N HIS A 451 3.74 13.74 0.66
CA HIS A 451 3.71 15.06 0.05
C HIS A 451 2.83 16.04 0.81
N GLU A 452 1.69 15.58 1.29
CA GLU A 452 0.79 16.40 2.09
C GLU A 452 1.51 16.89 3.36
N ALA A 453 2.40 16.09 3.94
CA ALA A 453 3.20 16.50 5.08
C ALA A 453 4.18 17.61 4.69
N ARG A 454 4.90 17.45 3.57
CA ARG A 454 5.83 18.48 3.06
C ARG A 454 5.10 19.77 2.69
N ARG A 455 3.93 19.69 2.05
CA ARG A 455 3.09 20.86 1.74
C ARG A 455 2.74 21.62 3.00
N ARG A 456 2.21 20.94 4.01
CA ARG A 456 1.89 21.54 5.33
C ARG A 456 3.10 22.17 5.99
N LEU A 457 4.26 21.53 5.92
CA LEU A 457 5.51 22.11 6.44
C LEU A 457 5.90 23.36 5.67
N CYS A 458 5.79 23.36 4.34
CA CYS A 458 6.08 24.53 3.52
C CYS A 458 5.15 25.70 3.84
N ASP A 459 3.86 25.43 4.04
CA ASP A 459 2.84 26.41 4.46
C ASP A 459 3.12 26.93 5.88
N HIS A 460 3.57 26.05 6.78
CA HIS A 460 3.91 26.40 8.17
C HIS A 460 5.20 27.22 8.28
N GLY A 461 6.13 27.01 7.35
CA GLY A 461 7.49 27.54 7.43
C GLY A 461 8.39 26.71 8.35
N ILE A 462 9.68 27.04 8.33
CA ILE A 462 10.69 26.39 9.18
C ILE A 462 11.39 27.44 10.03
N PRO A 463 11.22 27.42 11.36
CA PRO A 463 11.88 28.35 12.27
C PRO A 463 13.41 28.27 12.21
N ALA A 464 14.08 29.38 12.53
CA ALA A 464 15.54 29.50 12.43
C ALA A 464 16.33 28.61 13.42
N HIS A 465 15.69 28.15 14.51
CA HIS A 465 16.34 27.25 15.48
C HIS A 465 16.40 25.80 14.99
N VAL A 466 15.60 25.42 13.98
CA VAL A 466 15.66 24.08 13.38
C VAL A 466 17.01 23.91 12.69
N LYS A 467 17.65 22.77 12.92
CA LYS A 467 18.97 22.40 12.35
C LYS A 467 18.92 21.12 11.54
N LEU A 468 17.99 20.23 11.85
CA LEU A 468 17.83 18.96 11.16
C LEU A 468 16.35 18.70 10.85
N LEU A 469 16.08 18.37 9.59
CA LEU A 469 14.81 17.83 9.15
C LEU A 469 15.02 16.36 8.74
N VAL A 470 14.40 15.44 9.47
CA VAL A 470 14.36 14.02 9.15
C VAL A 470 13.10 13.74 8.36
N TRP A 471 13.21 13.40 7.08
CA TRP A 471 12.06 13.12 6.21
C TRP A 471 11.92 11.62 5.97
N GLN A 472 10.96 10.99 6.64
CA GLN A 472 10.61 9.60 6.42
C GLN A 472 9.68 9.48 5.21
N ILE A 473 10.07 8.60 4.28
CA ILE A 473 9.35 8.34 3.04
C ILE A 473 9.18 6.82 2.92
N SER A 474 7.96 6.36 2.65
CA SER A 474 7.76 4.95 2.28
C SER A 474 8.28 4.75 0.86
N VAL A 475 9.08 3.71 0.62
CA VAL A 475 9.62 3.42 -0.71
C VAL A 475 8.51 3.24 -1.77
N PRO A 476 7.37 2.58 -1.46
CA PRO A 476 6.20 2.59 -2.35
C PRO A 476 5.77 3.97 -2.85
N SER A 477 5.75 4.98 -1.98
CA SER A 477 5.31 6.34 -2.34
C SER A 477 6.27 7.02 -3.33
N LEU A 478 7.55 6.62 -3.39
CA LEU A 478 8.49 7.12 -4.39
C LEU A 478 8.11 6.66 -5.81
N ALA A 479 7.42 5.53 -5.95
CA ALA A 479 6.98 4.99 -7.22
C ALA A 479 5.59 5.48 -7.65
N ASP A 480 4.93 6.32 -6.84
CA ASP A 480 3.68 7.00 -7.23
C ASP A 480 4.02 8.36 -7.86
N PRO A 481 3.97 8.47 -9.20
CA PRO A 481 4.41 9.67 -9.88
C PRO A 481 3.43 10.83 -9.65
N ALA A 482 2.18 10.56 -9.23
CA ALA A 482 1.19 11.60 -8.95
C ALA A 482 1.48 12.39 -7.67
N SER A 483 2.39 11.90 -6.82
CA SER A 483 2.65 12.52 -5.53
C SER A 483 3.69 13.66 -5.61
N TRP A 484 4.61 13.66 -6.59
CA TRP A 484 5.84 14.48 -6.56
C TRP A 484 5.76 15.93 -7.08
N ASN A 485 4.89 16.74 -6.49
CA ASN A 485 4.83 18.19 -6.76
C ASN A 485 5.94 18.99 -6.06
N ARG A 486 6.46 20.08 -6.66
CA ARG A 486 7.35 21.01 -5.95
C ARG A 486 6.56 21.97 -5.06
N TYR A 487 7.12 22.31 -3.91
CA TYR A 487 6.57 23.28 -2.96
C TYR A 487 7.67 24.23 -2.52
N SER A 488 7.34 25.51 -2.35
CA SER A 488 8.27 26.50 -1.80
C SER A 488 8.02 26.66 -0.30
N ILE A 489 9.05 26.48 0.52
CA ILE A 489 8.98 26.78 1.95
C ILE A 489 8.71 28.28 2.10
N ALA A 490 7.67 28.64 2.86
CA ALA A 490 7.34 30.02 3.18
C ALA A 490 8.57 30.79 3.71
N LYS A 491 8.62 32.09 3.40
CA LYS A 491 9.73 32.96 3.81
C LYS A 491 9.75 33.17 5.31
#